data_AF-A0A0K2RG64-F1
#
_entry.id   AF-A0A0K2RG64-F1
#
_cell.length_a   1.000
_cell.length_b   1.000
_cell.length_c   1.000
_cell.angle_alpha   90.00
_cell.angle_beta   90.00
_cell.angle_gamma   90.00
#
_symmetry.space_group_name_H-M   'P 1'
#
loop_
_entity.id
_entity.type
_entity.pdbx_description
1 polymer ?
#
loop_
_entity_poly.entity_id
_entity_poly.type
_entity_poly.pdbx_seq_one_letter_code
_entity_poly.pdbx_strand_id
1 'polypeptide(L)'
;MKALGKDVVYAEVATHILPIGIGGLVMAAAVAAMMSTASGALIAAATVARADVVPFVASWFGKTINTDDTENPEHDVKANRYWVLGLGIVAVLISMAAQDVVVALTIAYDILVGGLLVAILGGLVWKRGTGIAAAWSMAVGSVLTLALLIAYATGIIPSEDGVYANDPIYWGLGASLLVYVVVSLLTPPTEPQVREAWDRRVAGGVTEELPLEAHPVASH
;
A
#
# COMPACT_ATOMS: atom_id res chain seq x y z
N MET A 1 11.34 36.64 12.50
CA MET A 1 10.27 35.64 12.72
C MET A 1 10.61 34.45 11.83
N LYS A 2 11.00 33.31 12.40
CA LYS A 2 11.32 32.11 11.62
C LYS A 2 10.02 31.68 10.94
N ALA A 3 9.99 31.58 9.62
CA ALA A 3 8.81 31.06 8.93
C ALA A 3 8.61 29.62 9.42
N LEU A 4 7.60 29.44 10.27
CA LEU A 4 7.11 28.14 10.70
C LEU A 4 6.53 27.44 9.45
N GLY A 5 6.81 26.15 9.28
CA GLY A 5 6.36 25.37 8.11
C GLY A 5 4.83 25.39 7.96
N LYS A 6 4.32 25.19 6.74
CA LYS A 6 2.87 25.22 6.45
C LYS A 6 2.07 24.16 7.25
N ASP A 7 2.73 23.14 7.74
CA ASP A 7 2.23 22.01 8.50
C ASP A 7 1.89 22.34 9.98
N VAL A 8 2.44 23.42 10.55
CA VAL A 8 2.22 23.75 11.98
C VAL A 8 1.02 24.68 12.23
N VAL A 9 0.33 25.11 11.17
CA VAL A 9 -0.78 26.09 11.25
C VAL A 9 -1.87 25.63 12.23
N TYR A 10 -2.20 24.35 12.22
CA TYR A 10 -3.20 23.78 13.14
C TYR A 10 -2.78 23.95 14.61
N ALA A 11 -1.53 23.60 14.93
CA ALA A 11 -1.01 23.70 16.29
C ALA A 11 -0.92 25.16 16.75
N GLU A 12 -0.54 26.07 15.86
CA GLU A 12 -0.45 27.50 16.15
C GLU A 12 -1.82 28.08 16.50
N VAL A 13 -2.84 27.78 15.70
CA VAL A 13 -4.22 28.21 15.96
C VAL A 13 -4.74 27.64 17.28
N ALA A 14 -4.52 26.35 17.53
CA ALA A 14 -4.99 25.70 18.74
C ALA A 14 -4.34 26.25 20.02
N THR A 15 -3.09 26.72 19.93
CA THR A 15 -2.33 27.20 21.10
C THR A 15 -2.43 28.71 21.32
N HIS A 16 -2.59 29.51 20.26
CA HIS A 16 -2.54 30.98 20.35
C HIS A 16 -3.89 31.67 20.19
N ILE A 17 -4.90 31.01 19.60
CA ILE A 17 -6.21 31.62 19.34
C ILE A 17 -7.26 31.12 20.33
N LEU A 18 -7.17 29.86 20.78
CA LEU A 18 -8.17 29.28 21.66
C LEU A 18 -7.96 29.64 23.13
N PRO A 19 -9.05 29.73 23.92
CA PRO A 19 -8.95 29.89 25.37
C PRO A 19 -8.17 28.75 26.03
N ILE A 20 -7.48 29.08 27.13
CA ILE A 20 -6.74 28.10 27.92
C ILE A 20 -7.68 26.98 28.40
N GLY A 21 -7.24 25.73 28.28
CA GLY A 21 -8.07 24.54 28.51
C GLY A 21 -8.71 23.98 27.23
N ILE A 22 -9.39 24.80 26.42
CA ILE A 22 -9.98 24.35 25.14
C ILE A 22 -8.87 24.03 24.13
N GLY A 23 -7.85 24.88 24.03
CA GLY A 23 -6.68 24.61 23.18
C GLY A 23 -5.98 23.30 23.55
N GLY A 24 -5.86 23.02 24.85
CA GLY A 24 -5.29 21.75 25.34
C GLY A 24 -6.14 20.53 24.99
N LEU A 25 -7.47 20.64 25.10
CA LEU A 25 -8.40 19.58 24.73
C LEU A 25 -8.35 19.28 23.21
N VAL A 26 -8.29 20.33 22.38
CA VAL A 26 -8.17 20.21 20.92
C VAL A 26 -6.85 19.56 20.50
N MET A 27 -5.73 19.91 21.16
CA MET A 27 -4.44 19.27 20.91
C MET A 27 -4.45 17.81 21.34
N ALA A 28 -5.05 17.48 22.49
CA ALA A 28 -5.21 16.10 22.94
C ALA A 28 -6.05 15.27 21.96
N ALA A 29 -7.16 15.82 21.47
CA ALA A 29 -8.01 15.17 20.47
C ALA A 29 -7.26 14.94 19.15
N ALA A 30 -6.48 15.93 18.68
CA ALA A 30 -5.66 15.79 17.48
C ALA A 30 -4.61 14.68 17.62
N VAL A 31 -3.88 14.65 18.74
CA VAL A 31 -2.88 13.59 19.02
C VAL A 31 -3.54 12.22 19.14
N ALA A 32 -4.69 12.12 19.79
CA ALA A 32 -5.45 10.87 19.88
C ALA A 32 -5.88 10.36 18.49
N ALA A 33 -6.40 11.25 17.63
CA ALA A 33 -6.76 10.91 16.27
C ALA A 33 -5.55 10.43 15.46
N MET A 34 -4.44 11.18 15.48
CA MET A 34 -3.19 10.79 14.79
C MET A 34 -2.67 9.44 15.27
N MET A 35 -2.72 9.16 16.58
CA MET A 35 -2.29 7.89 17.15
C MET A 35 -3.15 6.73 16.66
N SER A 36 -4.47 6.91 16.51
CA SER A 36 -5.38 5.87 16.02
C SER A 36 -5.09 5.48 14.56
N THR A 37 -4.85 6.47 13.70
CA THR A 37 -4.49 6.24 12.29
C THR A 37 -3.12 5.61 12.16
N ALA A 38 -2.13 6.10 12.91
CA ALA A 38 -0.79 5.54 12.92
C ALA A 38 -0.77 4.08 13.40
N SER A 39 -1.52 3.75 14.46
CA SER A 39 -1.61 2.36 14.94
C SER A 39 -2.29 1.44 13.93
N GLY A 40 -3.37 1.90 13.30
CA GLY A 40 -4.07 1.11 12.28
C GLY A 40 -3.20 0.85 11.06
N ALA A 41 -2.52 1.89 10.56
CA ALA A 41 -1.61 1.79 9.43
C ALA A 41 -0.41 0.88 9.72
N LEU A 42 0.20 0.97 10.91
CA LEU A 42 1.32 0.10 11.31
C LEU A 42 0.92 -1.36 11.45
N ILE A 43 -0.25 -1.64 12.04
CA ILE A 43 -0.75 -3.02 12.17
C ILE A 43 -1.05 -3.59 10.79
N ALA A 44 -1.75 -2.85 9.93
CA ALA A 44 -2.03 -3.29 8.56
C ALA A 44 -0.74 -3.52 7.76
N ALA A 45 0.22 -2.60 7.84
CA ALA A 45 1.51 -2.73 7.17
C ALA A 45 2.31 -3.93 7.70
N ALA A 46 2.28 -4.20 9.00
CA ALA A 46 2.94 -5.36 9.60
C ALA A 46 2.32 -6.68 9.11
N THR A 47 1.00 -6.76 9.05
CA THR A 47 0.29 -7.93 8.51
C THR A 47 0.64 -8.15 7.04
N VAL A 48 0.56 -7.12 6.19
CA VAL A 48 0.92 -7.22 4.76
C VAL A 48 2.40 -7.54 4.57
N ALA A 49 3.29 -6.92 5.35
CA ALA A 49 4.73 -7.20 5.27
C ALA A 49 5.02 -8.66 5.56
N ARG A 50 4.38 -9.23 6.57
CA ARG A 50 4.58 -10.62 6.97
C ARG A 50 3.89 -11.62 6.02
N ALA A 51 2.62 -11.40 5.70
CA ALA A 51 1.82 -12.34 4.92
C ALA A 51 2.16 -12.31 3.42
N ASP A 52 2.43 -11.12 2.87
CA ASP A 52 2.61 -10.94 1.43
C ASP A 52 4.06 -10.68 1.05
N VAL A 53 4.72 -9.71 1.70
CA VAL A 53 6.05 -9.24 1.28
C VAL A 53 7.15 -10.26 1.59
N VAL A 54 7.15 -10.85 2.79
CA VAL A 54 8.19 -11.80 3.21
C VAL A 54 8.24 -13.05 2.32
N PRO A 55 7.12 -13.77 2.07
CA PRO A 55 7.15 -14.94 1.18
C PRO A 55 7.56 -14.58 -0.24
N PHE A 56 7.07 -13.44 -0.76
CA PHE A 56 7.40 -12.94 -2.09
C PHE A 56 8.91 -12.69 -2.22
N VAL A 57 9.50 -11.91 -1.31
CA VAL A 57 10.94 -11.61 -1.32
C VAL A 57 11.78 -12.87 -1.09
N ALA A 58 11.37 -13.75 -0.17
CA ALA A 58 12.08 -14.99 0.10
C ALA A 58 12.10 -15.92 -1.11
N SER A 59 11.00 -15.97 -1.88
CA SER A 59 10.93 -16.76 -3.10
C SER A 59 11.94 -16.31 -4.16
N TRP A 60 12.36 -15.03 -4.17
CA TRP A 60 13.40 -14.53 -5.10
C TRP A 60 14.79 -15.09 -4.78
N PHE A 61 15.00 -15.45 -3.52
CA PHE A 61 16.23 -16.11 -3.05
C PHE A 61 16.09 -17.64 -3.00
N GLY A 62 15.04 -18.21 -3.62
CA GLY A 62 14.79 -19.65 -3.65
C GLY A 62 14.37 -20.24 -2.30
N LYS A 63 13.93 -19.41 -1.35
CA LYS A 63 13.52 -19.85 -0.02
C LYS A 63 12.00 -19.74 0.13
N THR A 64 11.33 -20.87 0.30
CA THR A 64 9.89 -20.89 0.61
C THR A 64 9.70 -20.70 2.12
N ILE A 65 9.25 -19.51 2.53
CA ILE A 65 8.85 -19.25 3.91
C ILE A 65 7.35 -19.47 3.99
N ASN A 66 6.95 -20.59 4.61
CA ASN A 66 5.55 -20.80 4.97
C ASN A 66 5.24 -19.87 6.14
N THR A 67 4.42 -18.86 5.87
CA THR A 67 3.76 -18.03 6.89
C THR A 67 2.35 -18.58 7.13
N ASP A 68 2.20 -19.91 7.07
CA ASP A 68 0.92 -20.55 7.39
C ASP A 68 0.75 -20.49 8.91
N ASP A 69 -0.27 -19.74 9.33
CA ASP A 69 -0.58 -19.44 10.73
C ASP A 69 -1.25 -20.63 11.47
N THR A 70 -1.09 -21.86 10.98
CA THR A 70 -1.87 -23.03 11.40
C THR A 70 -1.37 -23.72 12.67
N GLU A 71 -0.12 -23.52 13.10
CA GLU A 71 0.41 -24.30 14.25
C GLU A 71 0.28 -23.61 15.61
N ASN A 72 0.21 -22.26 15.71
CA ASN A 72 0.07 -21.61 17.04
C ASN A 72 -0.32 -20.11 17.00
N PRO A 73 -1.57 -19.73 17.34
CA PRO A 73 -2.01 -18.33 17.38
C PRO A 73 -1.18 -17.42 18.30
N GLU A 74 -0.60 -17.96 19.38
CA GLU A 74 0.24 -17.16 20.28
C GLU A 74 1.62 -16.82 19.69
N HIS A 75 2.18 -17.69 18.86
CA HIS A 75 3.43 -17.40 18.15
C HIS A 75 3.19 -16.38 17.04
N ASP A 76 2.02 -16.44 16.40
CA ASP A 76 1.58 -15.49 15.40
C ASP A 76 1.47 -14.05 15.97
N VAL A 77 0.84 -13.88 17.14
CA VAL A 77 0.73 -12.55 17.78
C VAL A 77 2.11 -12.00 18.19
N LYS A 78 3.03 -12.84 18.66
CA LYS A 78 4.39 -12.41 19.01
C LYS A 78 5.18 -12.00 17.77
N ALA A 79 5.12 -12.78 16.70
CA ALA A 79 5.77 -12.47 15.43
C ALA A 79 5.24 -11.16 14.83
N ASN A 80 3.91 -10.96 14.83
CA ASN A 80 3.32 -9.72 14.33
C ASN A 80 3.73 -8.50 15.18
N ARG A 81 3.87 -8.64 16.50
CA ARG A 81 4.39 -7.57 17.37
C ARG A 81 5.82 -7.16 17.04
N TYR A 82 6.69 -8.09 16.65
CA TYR A 82 8.04 -7.76 16.20
C TYR A 82 8.02 -7.00 14.87
N TRP A 83 7.14 -7.37 13.94
CA TRP A 83 6.94 -6.62 12.70
C TRP A 83 6.45 -5.19 12.95
N VAL A 84 5.45 -5.03 13.82
CA VAL A 84 4.96 -3.69 14.23
C VAL A 84 6.08 -2.86 14.86
N LEU A 85 6.88 -3.46 15.75
CA LEU A 85 7.99 -2.76 16.39
C LEU A 85 9.07 -2.36 15.36
N GLY A 86 9.45 -3.28 14.47
CA GLY A 86 10.46 -3.05 13.44
C GLY A 86 10.03 -1.96 12.45
N LEU A 87 8.83 -2.07 11.89
CA LEU A 87 8.27 -1.06 10.99
C LEU A 87 8.04 0.28 11.70
N GLY A 88 7.66 0.26 12.97
CA GLY A 88 7.55 1.45 13.81
C GLY A 88 8.88 2.19 13.96
N ILE A 89 9.98 1.47 14.22
CA ILE A 89 11.32 2.06 14.27
C ILE A 89 11.70 2.66 12.91
N VAL A 90 11.46 1.95 11.81
CA VAL A 90 11.73 2.47 10.46
C VAL A 90 10.92 3.73 10.17
N ALA A 91 9.63 3.75 10.52
CA ALA A 91 8.78 4.92 10.36
C ALA A 91 9.28 6.13 11.17
N VAL A 92 9.74 5.93 12.40
CA VAL A 92 10.35 6.99 13.22
C VAL A 92 11.63 7.52 12.57
N LEU A 93 12.50 6.64 12.06
CA LEU A 93 13.74 7.05 11.39
C LEU A 93 13.45 7.85 10.11
N ILE A 94 12.47 7.43 9.31
CA ILE A 94 12.04 8.17 8.12
C ILE A 94 11.44 9.53 8.52
N SER A 95 10.64 9.56 9.58
CA SER A 95 10.03 10.80 10.09
C SER A 95 11.09 11.82 10.54
N MET A 96 12.20 11.38 11.14
CA MET A 96 13.32 12.26 11.49
C MET A 96 13.99 12.91 10.27
N ALA A 97 13.93 12.26 9.10
CA ALA A 97 14.48 12.81 7.85
C ALA A 97 13.48 13.67 7.08
N ALA A 98 12.18 13.48 7.28
CA ALA A 98 11.13 14.21 6.60
C ALA A 98 11.12 15.70 7.01
N GLN A 99 11.39 16.59 6.06
CA GLN A 99 11.39 18.05 6.30
C GLN A 99 10.02 18.69 6.07
N ASP A 100 9.20 18.09 5.20
CA ASP A 100 7.85 18.54 4.88
C ASP A 100 6.92 17.32 4.79
N VAL A 101 5.92 17.27 5.66
CA VAL A 101 4.96 16.17 5.74
C VAL A 101 4.08 16.10 4.50
N VAL A 102 3.75 17.25 3.89
CA VAL A 102 2.93 17.33 2.67
C VAL A 102 3.67 16.72 1.49
N VAL A 103 4.98 16.97 1.37
CA VAL A 103 5.81 16.35 0.31
C VAL A 103 5.87 14.84 0.50
N ALA A 104 6.15 14.38 1.72
CA ALA A 104 6.22 12.94 2.03
C ALA A 104 4.89 12.24 1.71
N LEU A 105 3.78 12.88 2.07
CA LEU A 105 2.43 12.39 1.81
C LEU A 105 2.10 12.34 0.32
N THR A 106 2.52 13.35 -0.45
CA THR A 106 2.33 13.42 -1.91
C THR A 106 3.04 12.25 -2.58
N ILE A 107 4.33 12.06 -2.28
CA ILE A 107 5.12 10.94 -2.84
C ILE A 107 4.48 9.59 -2.49
N ALA A 108 4.03 9.42 -1.25
CA ALA A 108 3.41 8.17 -0.82
C ALA A 108 2.10 7.89 -1.58
N TYR A 109 1.23 8.88 -1.74
CA TYR A 109 -0.03 8.72 -2.45
C TYR A 109 0.15 8.55 -3.95
N ASP A 110 1.08 9.25 -4.57
CA ASP A 110 1.32 9.15 -6.00
C ASP A 110 1.80 7.74 -6.36
N ILE A 111 2.74 7.18 -5.59
CA ILE A 111 3.21 5.80 -5.81
C ILE A 111 2.06 4.81 -5.57
N LEU A 112 1.28 4.99 -4.50
CA LEU A 112 0.15 4.13 -4.19
C LEU A 112 -0.87 4.12 -5.33
N VAL A 113 -1.29 5.30 -5.79
CA VAL A 113 -2.31 5.43 -6.84
C VAL A 113 -1.74 4.98 -8.19
N GLY A 114 -0.56 5.47 -8.57
CA GLY A 114 0.09 5.15 -9.85
C GLY A 114 0.39 3.66 -10.01
N GLY A 115 0.71 2.96 -8.92
CA GLY A 115 1.00 1.53 -8.91
C GLY A 115 -0.23 0.63 -8.74
N LEU A 116 -1.09 0.89 -7.75
CA LEU A 116 -2.09 -0.09 -7.32
C LEU A 116 -3.46 0.10 -7.96
N LEU A 117 -3.85 1.33 -8.31
CA LEU A 117 -5.23 1.64 -8.72
C LEU A 117 -5.67 0.81 -9.92
N VAL A 118 -4.83 0.79 -10.96
CA VAL A 118 -5.14 0.06 -12.21
C VAL A 118 -5.22 -1.44 -11.97
N ALA A 119 -4.32 -2.02 -11.17
CA ALA A 119 -4.31 -3.45 -10.90
C ALA A 119 -5.56 -3.88 -10.13
N ILE A 120 -5.98 -3.09 -9.14
CA ILE A 120 -7.18 -3.34 -8.33
C ILE A 120 -8.44 -3.23 -9.21
N LEU A 121 -8.60 -2.12 -9.95
CA LEU A 121 -9.76 -1.92 -10.83
C LEU A 121 -9.80 -2.94 -11.97
N GLY A 122 -8.63 -3.27 -12.53
CA GLY A 122 -8.50 -4.32 -13.53
C GLY A 122 -8.94 -5.68 -13.01
N GLY A 123 -8.51 -6.06 -11.80
CA GLY A 123 -8.92 -7.31 -11.17
C GLY A 123 -10.43 -7.40 -10.89
N LEU A 124 -11.07 -6.27 -10.55
CA LEU A 124 -12.51 -6.22 -10.22
C LEU A 124 -13.42 -6.13 -11.45
N VAL A 125 -13.04 -5.34 -12.45
CA VAL A 125 -13.93 -4.95 -13.57
C VAL A 125 -13.56 -5.65 -14.88
N TRP A 126 -12.28 -6.00 -15.09
CA TRP A 126 -11.82 -6.54 -16.36
C TRP A 126 -12.01 -8.06 -16.42
N LYS A 127 -12.98 -8.51 -17.24
CA LYS A 127 -13.28 -9.94 -17.45
C LYS A 127 -12.12 -10.78 -17.98
N ARG A 128 -11.03 -10.17 -18.46
CA ARG A 128 -9.82 -10.87 -18.90
C ARG A 128 -8.61 -10.60 -18.02
N GLY A 129 -8.80 -10.02 -16.83
CA GLY A 129 -7.71 -9.67 -15.93
C GLY A 129 -6.89 -10.90 -15.54
N THR A 130 -5.56 -10.80 -15.65
CA THR A 130 -4.62 -11.85 -15.27
C THR A 130 -3.72 -11.36 -14.13
N GLY A 131 -3.32 -12.26 -13.23
CA GLY A 131 -2.42 -11.91 -12.13
C GLY A 131 -1.06 -11.38 -12.61
N ILE A 132 -0.59 -11.90 -13.76
CA ILE A 132 0.63 -11.44 -14.41
C ILE A 132 0.47 -9.99 -14.91
N ALA A 133 -0.67 -9.64 -15.52
CA ALA A 133 -0.95 -8.27 -15.94
C ALA A 133 -1.03 -7.31 -14.75
N ALA A 134 -1.66 -7.73 -13.64
CA ALA A 134 -1.71 -6.96 -12.40
C ALA A 134 -0.29 -6.68 -11.88
N ALA A 135 0.56 -7.71 -11.73
CA ALA A 135 1.92 -7.56 -11.24
C ALA A 135 2.78 -6.63 -12.10
N TRP A 136 2.74 -6.80 -13.44
CA TRP A 136 3.49 -5.92 -14.35
C TRP A 136 2.97 -4.49 -14.35
N SER A 137 1.65 -4.28 -14.28
CA SER A 137 1.08 -2.94 -14.19
C SER A 137 1.47 -2.23 -12.90
N MET A 138 1.52 -2.96 -11.78
CA MET A 138 1.95 -2.43 -10.48
C MET A 138 3.42 -2.02 -10.53
N ALA A 139 4.29 -2.89 -11.05
CA ALA A 139 5.71 -2.61 -11.17
C ALA A 139 5.97 -1.39 -12.07
N VAL A 140 5.42 -1.38 -13.28
CA VAL A 140 5.65 -0.28 -14.24
C VAL A 140 5.03 1.03 -13.75
N GLY A 141 3.80 1.00 -13.22
CA GLY A 141 3.13 2.18 -12.68
C GLY A 141 3.91 2.81 -11.53
N SER A 142 4.33 1.99 -10.56
CA SER A 142 5.07 2.47 -9.39
C SER A 142 6.45 3.03 -9.77
N VAL A 143 7.20 2.28 -10.60
CA VAL A 143 8.54 2.68 -11.03
C VAL A 143 8.50 3.94 -11.87
N LEU A 144 7.56 4.04 -12.82
CA LEU A 144 7.44 5.22 -13.67
C LEU A 144 7.02 6.45 -12.86
N THR A 145 6.03 6.32 -11.98
CA THR A 145 5.57 7.43 -11.13
C THR A 145 6.71 7.94 -10.25
N LEU A 146 7.45 7.03 -9.60
CA LEU A 146 8.59 7.37 -8.77
C LEU A 146 9.75 8.00 -9.59
N ALA A 147 10.05 7.45 -10.76
CA ALA A 147 11.09 7.98 -11.64
C ALA A 147 10.76 9.41 -12.11
N LEU A 148 9.51 9.65 -12.49
CA LEU A 148 9.04 10.98 -12.86
C LEU A 148 9.08 11.92 -11.67
N LEU A 149 8.57 11.54 -10.50
CA LEU A 149 8.67 12.34 -9.28
C LEU A 149 10.11 12.75 -8.97
N ILE A 150 11.08 11.83 -9.08
CA ILE A 150 12.50 12.14 -8.88
C ILE A 150 13.00 13.11 -9.97
N ALA A 151 12.62 12.93 -11.22
CA ALA A 151 13.03 13.79 -12.32
C ALA A 151 12.48 15.23 -12.17
N TYR A 152 11.25 15.39 -11.70
CA TYR A 152 10.66 16.68 -11.35
C TYR A 152 11.29 17.28 -10.09
N ALA A 153 11.55 16.47 -9.06
CA ALA A 153 12.22 16.90 -7.82
C ALA A 153 13.64 17.44 -8.06
N THR A 154 14.37 16.81 -8.97
CA THR A 154 15.77 17.13 -9.28
C THR A 154 15.93 18.21 -10.36
N GLY A 155 14.82 18.68 -10.94
CA GLY A 155 14.82 19.72 -11.98
C GLY A 155 15.32 19.25 -13.36
N ILE A 156 15.39 17.92 -13.58
CA ILE A 156 15.68 17.36 -14.90
C ILE A 156 14.53 17.69 -15.86
N ILE A 157 13.30 17.66 -15.35
CA ILE A 157 12.11 18.12 -16.06
C ILE A 157 11.74 19.50 -15.48
N PRO A 158 11.75 20.58 -16.28
CA PRO A 158 11.35 21.89 -15.81
C PRO A 158 9.85 21.89 -15.48
N SER A 159 9.51 22.06 -14.21
CA SER A 159 8.14 22.32 -13.74
C SER A 159 8.13 23.49 -12.77
N GLU A 160 7.07 24.30 -12.85
CA GLU A 160 6.84 25.42 -11.93
C GLU A 160 6.53 24.90 -10.51
N ASP A 161 5.91 23.71 -10.41
CA ASP A 161 5.42 23.12 -9.16
C ASP A 161 6.37 22.07 -8.54
N GLY A 162 7.47 21.70 -9.22
CA GLY A 162 8.44 20.71 -8.73
C GLY A 162 7.80 19.37 -8.37
N VAL A 163 8.00 18.92 -7.13
CA VAL A 163 7.46 17.65 -6.58
C VAL A 163 5.92 17.67 -6.45
N TYR A 164 5.29 18.85 -6.42
CA TYR A 164 3.84 18.97 -6.34
C TYR A 164 3.14 18.92 -7.70
N ALA A 165 3.88 18.73 -8.79
CA ALA A 165 3.29 18.53 -10.10
C ALA A 165 2.44 17.26 -10.09
N ASN A 166 1.19 17.35 -10.56
CA ASN A 166 0.32 16.18 -10.69
C ASN A 166 0.68 15.32 -11.93
N ASP A 167 1.50 15.83 -12.84
CA ASP A 167 1.85 15.14 -14.08
C ASP A 167 2.42 13.71 -13.90
N PRO A 168 3.32 13.42 -12.93
CA PRO A 168 3.83 12.08 -12.67
C PRO A 168 2.74 11.03 -12.49
N ILE A 169 1.66 11.36 -11.79
CA ILE A 169 0.59 10.41 -11.51
C ILE A 169 -0.17 10.01 -12.77
N TYR A 170 -0.40 10.97 -13.68
CA TYR A 170 -1.16 10.73 -14.90
C TYR A 170 -0.38 9.85 -15.87
N TRP A 171 0.93 10.09 -16.00
CA TRP A 171 1.82 9.24 -16.78
C TRP A 171 1.96 7.85 -16.16
N GLY A 172 2.09 7.77 -14.84
CA GLY A 172 2.11 6.50 -14.10
C GLY A 172 0.86 5.65 -14.33
N LEU A 173 -0.32 6.25 -14.16
CA LEU A 173 -1.62 5.61 -14.40
C LEU A 173 -1.82 5.21 -15.87
N GLY A 174 -1.44 6.07 -16.80
CA GLY A 174 -1.53 5.77 -18.23
C GLY A 174 -0.66 4.57 -18.62
N ALA A 175 0.58 4.53 -18.11
CA ALA A 175 1.49 3.42 -18.36
C ALA A 175 1.03 2.12 -17.70
N SER A 176 0.59 2.16 -16.43
CA SER A 176 0.08 0.97 -15.75
C SER A 176 -1.17 0.43 -16.45
N LEU A 177 -2.08 1.28 -16.91
CA LEU A 177 -3.25 0.88 -17.70
C LEU A 177 -2.86 0.22 -19.02
N LEU A 178 -1.94 0.84 -19.76
CA LEU A 178 -1.46 0.29 -21.03
C LEU A 178 -0.82 -1.09 -20.82
N VAL A 179 0.07 -1.21 -19.83
CA VAL A 179 0.72 -2.48 -19.50
C VAL A 179 -0.30 -3.52 -19.06
N TYR A 180 -1.26 -3.16 -18.21
CA TYR A 180 -2.30 -4.07 -17.77
C TYR A 180 -3.07 -4.64 -18.96
N VAL A 181 -3.55 -3.77 -19.86
CA VAL A 181 -4.34 -4.19 -21.03
C VAL A 181 -3.50 -5.03 -21.98
N VAL A 182 -2.29 -4.60 -22.32
CA VAL A 182 -1.42 -5.31 -23.26
C VAL A 182 -1.04 -6.68 -22.69
N VAL A 183 -0.58 -6.75 -21.46
CA VAL A 183 -0.17 -8.03 -20.83
C VAL A 183 -1.38 -8.93 -20.62
N SER A 184 -2.54 -8.41 -20.23
CA SER A 184 -3.78 -9.17 -20.06
C SER A 184 -4.25 -9.81 -21.36
N LEU A 185 -4.06 -9.14 -22.50
CA LEU A 185 -4.42 -9.67 -23.82
C LEU A 185 -3.39 -10.66 -24.37
N LEU A 186 -2.11 -10.51 -24.01
CA LEU A 186 -1.03 -11.38 -24.46
C LEU A 186 -0.85 -12.63 -23.59
N THR A 187 -1.32 -12.62 -22.34
CA THR A 187 -1.25 -13.78 -21.44
C THR A 187 -2.51 -14.65 -21.51
N PRO A 188 -2.40 -15.96 -21.21
CA PRO A 188 -3.56 -16.83 -21.12
C PRO A 188 -4.59 -16.28 -20.12
N PRO A 189 -5.89 -16.30 -20.47
CA PRO A 189 -6.92 -15.87 -19.55
C PRO A 189 -6.93 -16.74 -18.31
N THR A 190 -7.19 -16.12 -17.16
CA THR A 190 -7.36 -16.81 -15.88
C THR A 190 -8.33 -17.98 -16.00
N GLU A 191 -7.97 -19.10 -15.40
CA GLU A 191 -8.68 -20.37 -15.50
C GLU A 191 -10.17 -20.22 -15.13
N PRO A 192 -11.10 -20.83 -15.89
CA PRO A 192 -12.55 -20.63 -15.69
C PRO A 192 -13.02 -20.93 -14.26
N GLN A 193 -12.47 -21.98 -13.63
CA GLN A 193 -12.83 -22.39 -12.26
C GLN A 193 -12.52 -21.31 -11.22
N VAL A 194 -11.36 -20.65 -11.34
CA VAL A 194 -10.94 -19.56 -10.45
C VAL A 194 -11.83 -18.33 -10.64
N ARG A 195 -12.20 -18.04 -11.90
CA ARG A 195 -13.08 -16.90 -12.21
C ARG A 195 -14.52 -17.14 -11.76
N GLU A 196 -15.05 -18.34 -11.90
CA GLU A 196 -16.37 -18.69 -11.36
C GLU A 196 -16.43 -18.60 -9.83
N ALA A 197 -15.37 -19.05 -9.15
CA ALA A 197 -15.26 -18.90 -7.70
C ALA A 197 -15.19 -17.42 -7.28
N TRP A 198 -14.48 -16.59 -8.05
CA TRP A 198 -14.45 -15.14 -7.85
C TRP A 198 -15.82 -14.49 -8.04
N ASP A 199 -16.49 -14.77 -9.17
CA ASP A 199 -17.81 -14.21 -9.48
C ASP A 199 -18.84 -14.59 -8.41
N ARG A 200 -18.76 -15.82 -7.87
CA ARG A 200 -19.60 -16.27 -6.76
C ARG A 200 -19.35 -15.47 -5.47
N ARG A 201 -18.09 -15.17 -5.14
CA ARG A 201 -17.73 -14.34 -3.97
C ARG A 201 -18.22 -12.91 -4.14
N VAL A 202 -18.01 -12.31 -5.31
CA VAL A 202 -18.44 -10.94 -5.61
C VAL A 202 -19.98 -10.82 -5.62
N ALA A 203 -20.69 -11.85 -6.09
CA ALA A 203 -22.15 -11.90 -6.06
C ALA A 203 -22.73 -12.15 -4.65
N GLY A 204 -21.91 -12.27 -3.61
CA GLY A 204 -22.35 -12.56 -2.24
C GLY A 204 -22.84 -13.99 -2.03
N GLY A 205 -22.52 -14.91 -2.94
CA GLY A 205 -23.01 -16.29 -2.96
C GLY A 205 -22.22 -17.28 -2.11
N VAL A 206 -21.42 -16.83 -1.13
CA VAL A 206 -20.65 -17.72 -0.26
C VAL A 206 -21.18 -17.63 1.17
N THR A 207 -22.09 -18.54 1.50
CA THR A 207 -22.14 -19.13 2.84
C THR A 207 -20.90 -19.99 2.98
N GLU A 208 -20.10 -19.70 3.98
CA GLU A 208 -18.84 -20.34 4.30
C GLU A 208 -19.01 -21.84 4.55
N GLU A 209 -18.36 -22.68 3.73
CA GLU A 209 -17.91 -24.04 4.07
C GLU A 209 -17.04 -24.58 2.92
N LEU A 210 -15.72 -24.56 3.10
CA LEU A 210 -14.80 -25.39 2.33
C LEU A 210 -14.50 -26.62 3.20
N PRO A 211 -14.89 -27.84 2.79
CA PRO A 211 -14.39 -29.04 3.44
C PRO A 211 -12.89 -29.19 3.12
N LEU A 212 -12.08 -29.14 4.17
CA LEU A 212 -10.74 -29.73 4.16
C LEU A 212 -10.91 -31.24 3.93
N GLU A 213 -10.68 -31.77 2.72
CA GLU A 213 -10.31 -33.18 2.58
C GLU A 213 -9.69 -33.57 1.24
N ALA A 214 -8.51 -34.20 1.38
CA ALA A 214 -7.91 -35.24 0.55
C ALA A 214 -7.32 -34.91 -0.84
N HIS A 215 -6.02 -34.61 -0.86
CA HIS A 215 -5.16 -35.11 -1.92
C HIS A 215 -5.12 -36.65 -1.88
N PRO A 216 -5.46 -37.39 -2.94
CA PRO A 216 -5.13 -38.81 -3.00
C PRO A 216 -3.64 -38.93 -3.33
N VAL A 217 -2.87 -39.44 -2.38
CA VAL A 217 -1.55 -40.02 -2.64
C VAL A 217 -1.79 -41.22 -3.55
N ALA A 218 -1.44 -41.10 -4.82
CA ALA A 218 -1.40 -42.22 -5.74
C ALA A 218 -0.24 -43.13 -5.34
N SER A 219 -0.56 -44.22 -4.66
CA SER A 219 0.27 -45.42 -4.62
C SER A 219 0.21 -46.11 -5.97
N HIS A 220 1.33 -46.22 -6.68
CA HIS A 220 1.78 -47.39 -7.43
C HIS A 220 3.25 -47.25 -7.80
#